data_AF-A0A8H9LVL2-F1
#
_entry.id   AF-A0A8H9LVL2-F1
#
_cell.length_a   1.000
_cell.length_b   1.000
_cell.length_c   1.000
_cell.angle_alpha   90.00
_cell.angle_beta   90.00
_cell.angle_gamma   90.00
#
_symmetry.space_group_name_H-M   'P 1'
#
loop_
_entity.id
_entity.type
_entity.pdbx_description
1 polymer ?
#
loop_
_entity_poly.entity_id
_entity_poly.type
_entity_poly.pdbx_seq_one_letter_code
_entity_poly.pdbx_strand_id
1 'polypeptide(L)'
;MNAMKKMLMIPASALLLSAAASTVYADTQPVDRIDDILTYASDYGFTHYEEISVKSRGRAEVEGWLDDEWYADIEFSLDNGDTLKEERKRLITGAWGMTEDDVRQALNIASQEGMTEFEEIEINKSGSIDIEGRDQNGRELDIKMRQGSFQITEIDRD
;
A
#
# COMPACT_ATOMS: atom_id res chain seq x y z
N MET A 1 -68.71 9.90 -30.45
CA MET A 1 -68.46 11.28 -29.97
C MET A 1 -67.64 11.17 -28.70
N ASN A 2 -66.38 11.63 -28.73
CA ASN A 2 -65.43 11.55 -27.62
C ASN A 2 -65.78 12.54 -26.50
N ALA A 3 -65.69 12.10 -25.25
CA ALA A 3 -65.69 12.97 -24.08
C ALA A 3 -64.59 12.55 -23.08
N MET A 4 -63.49 13.31 -23.14
CA MET A 4 -62.64 13.79 -22.05
C MET A 4 -62.09 12.83 -20.97
N LYS A 5 -60.82 12.46 -21.17
CA LYS A 5 -59.64 12.77 -20.33
C LYS A 5 -59.96 13.31 -18.91
N LYS A 6 -59.67 12.50 -17.88
CA LYS A 6 -59.27 12.99 -16.56
C LYS A 6 -57.90 12.45 -16.19
N MET A 7 -56.95 13.36 -16.29
CA MET A 7 -55.56 13.29 -15.89
C MET A 7 -55.53 13.35 -14.35
N LEU A 8 -54.96 12.35 -13.67
CA LEU A 8 -54.53 12.51 -12.29
C LEU A 8 -53.04 12.17 -12.24
N MET A 9 -52.24 13.22 -12.17
CA MET A 9 -50.81 13.17 -11.93
C MET A 9 -50.57 12.62 -10.53
N ILE A 10 -49.84 11.52 -10.44
CA ILE A 10 -49.22 11.10 -9.18
C ILE A 10 -47.86 11.81 -9.13
N PRO A 11 -47.60 12.68 -8.13
CA PRO A 11 -46.32 13.35 -8.02
C PRO A 11 -45.22 12.30 -7.81
N ALA A 12 -44.24 12.33 -8.70
CA ALA A 12 -43.01 11.57 -8.58
C ALA A 12 -42.25 12.07 -7.34
N SER A 13 -42.33 11.31 -6.24
CA SER A 13 -41.42 11.48 -5.11
C SER A 13 -40.03 11.02 -5.57
N ALA A 14 -39.21 11.97 -6.01
CA ALA A 14 -37.79 11.75 -6.21
C ALA A 14 -37.15 11.44 -4.85
N LEU A 15 -36.97 10.15 -4.57
CA LEU A 15 -36.06 9.67 -3.53
C LEU A 15 -34.64 10.06 -3.95
N LEU A 16 -34.17 11.20 -3.47
CA LEU A 16 -32.74 11.52 -3.45
C LEU A 16 -32.09 10.58 -2.44
N LEU A 17 -31.66 9.40 -2.88
CA LEU A 17 -30.63 8.66 -2.17
C LEU A 17 -29.36 9.47 -2.30
N SER A 18 -29.03 10.23 -1.26
CA SER A 18 -27.67 10.69 -1.01
C SER A 18 -26.78 9.45 -0.95
N ALA A 19 -26.06 9.19 -2.03
CA ALA A 19 -24.96 8.24 -2.03
C ALA A 19 -23.93 8.77 -1.02
N ALA A 20 -23.91 8.18 0.17
CA ALA A 20 -22.73 8.30 1.02
C ALA A 20 -21.62 7.61 0.23
N ALA A 21 -20.73 8.41 -0.35
CA ALA A 21 -19.45 7.92 -0.83
C ALA A 21 -18.72 7.43 0.43
N SER A 22 -18.83 6.13 0.70
CA SER A 22 -17.90 5.45 1.57
C SER A 22 -16.57 5.49 0.85
N THR A 23 -15.79 6.55 1.11
CA THR A 23 -14.37 6.58 0.79
C THR A 23 -13.75 5.42 1.56
N VAL A 24 -13.46 4.34 0.86
CA VAL A 24 -12.54 3.32 1.37
C VAL A 24 -11.20 4.04 1.42
N TYR A 25 -10.89 4.65 2.57
CA TYR A 25 -9.53 5.09 2.83
C TYR A 25 -8.74 3.80 2.99
N ALA A 26 -7.80 3.57 2.09
CA ALA A 26 -6.75 2.63 2.39
C ALA A 26 -6.00 3.08 3.65
N ASP A 27 -5.50 2.12 4.43
CA ASP A 27 -4.79 2.42 5.65
C ASP A 27 -3.39 2.92 5.30
N THR A 28 -3.16 4.22 5.45
CA THR A 28 -1.86 4.84 5.20
C THR A 28 -1.15 5.21 6.51
N GLN A 29 0.17 5.41 6.44
CA GLN A 29 0.96 6.05 7.49
C GLN A 29 1.75 7.21 6.90
N PRO A 30 2.12 8.24 7.69
CA PRO A 30 3.15 9.19 7.28
C PRO A 30 4.41 8.45 6.80
N VAL A 31 5.04 8.90 5.71
CA VAL A 31 6.17 8.19 5.08
C VAL A 31 7.33 7.95 6.07
N ASP A 32 7.53 8.84 7.05
CA ASP A 32 8.56 8.70 8.08
C ASP A 32 8.32 7.53 9.05
N ARG A 33 7.09 7.00 9.15
CA ARG A 33 6.78 5.79 9.93
C ARG A 33 7.38 4.52 9.33
N ILE A 34 7.88 4.56 8.09
CA ILE A 34 8.57 3.40 7.52
C ILE A 34 9.82 3.03 8.33
N ASP A 35 10.48 4.01 8.98
CA ASP A 35 11.69 3.75 9.75
C ASP A 35 11.43 2.82 10.94
N ASP A 36 10.26 2.93 11.57
CA ASP A 36 9.82 2.03 12.62
C ASP A 36 9.61 0.61 12.08
N ILE A 37 8.94 0.49 10.92
CA ILE A 37 8.64 -0.81 10.28
C ILE A 37 9.94 -1.52 9.86
N LEU A 38 10.87 -0.79 9.25
CA LEU A 38 12.19 -1.32 8.86
C LEU A 38 13.01 -1.74 10.08
N THR A 39 12.92 -1.00 11.18
CA THR A 39 13.55 -1.39 12.44
C THR A 39 12.98 -2.72 12.95
N TYR A 40 11.66 -2.87 13.02
CA TYR A 40 11.03 -4.12 13.45
C TYR A 40 11.40 -5.31 12.54
N ALA A 41 11.41 -5.09 11.23
CA ALA A 41 11.76 -6.14 10.27
C ALA A 41 13.24 -6.53 10.32
N SER A 42 14.16 -5.56 10.42
CA SER A 42 15.59 -5.85 10.54
C SER A 42 15.91 -6.55 11.86
N ASP A 43 15.29 -6.14 12.97
CA ASP A 43 15.39 -6.81 14.28
C ASP A 43 14.85 -8.25 14.23
N TYR A 44 13.80 -8.50 13.44
CA TYR A 44 13.27 -9.84 13.19
C TYR A 44 14.23 -10.70 12.35
N GLY A 45 15.06 -10.07 11.52
CA GLY A 45 16.09 -10.72 10.70
C GLY A 45 15.82 -10.69 9.20
N PHE A 46 14.92 -9.84 8.69
CA PHE A 46 14.75 -9.64 7.25
C PHE A 46 16.05 -9.08 6.63
N THR A 47 16.37 -9.58 5.44
CA THR A 47 17.53 -9.17 4.63
C THR A 47 17.12 -8.64 3.27
N HIS A 48 16.01 -9.17 2.72
CA HIS A 48 15.41 -8.70 1.49
C HIS A 48 13.89 -8.60 1.67
N TYR A 49 13.30 -7.56 1.12
CA TYR A 49 11.89 -7.23 1.22
C TYR A 49 11.23 -7.47 -0.15
N GLU A 50 10.19 -8.28 -0.18
CA GLU A 50 9.31 -8.43 -1.34
C GLU A 50 8.17 -7.40 -1.25
N GLU A 51 7.57 -7.25 -0.07
CA GLU A 51 6.49 -6.31 0.20
C GLU A 51 6.64 -5.73 1.61
N ILE A 52 6.32 -4.44 1.75
CA ILE A 52 5.98 -3.83 3.03
C ILE A 52 4.66 -3.09 2.83
N SER A 53 3.65 -3.38 3.65
CA SER A 53 2.34 -2.73 3.54
C SER A 53 1.74 -2.37 4.88
N VAL A 54 1.11 -1.20 4.95
CA VAL A 54 0.33 -0.75 6.10
C VAL A 54 -1.03 -1.43 6.04
N LYS A 55 -1.43 -2.03 7.16
CA LYS A 55 -2.72 -2.69 7.31
C LYS A 55 -3.58 -1.99 8.34
N SER A 56 -4.88 -2.21 8.22
CA SER A 56 -5.86 -1.77 9.22
C SER A 56 -5.46 -2.10 10.65
N ARG A 57 -5.89 -1.22 11.55
CA ARG A 57 -5.74 -1.32 13.01
C ARG A 57 -4.29 -1.22 13.48
N GLY A 58 -3.49 -0.35 12.84
CA GLY A 58 -2.13 -0.06 13.29
C GLY A 58 -1.20 -1.25 13.14
N ARG A 59 -1.31 -1.97 12.02
CA ARG A 59 -0.47 -3.13 11.70
C ARG A 59 0.36 -2.84 10.46
N ALA A 60 1.50 -3.49 10.34
CA ALA A 60 2.25 -3.57 9.10
C ALA A 60 2.53 -5.02 8.76
N GLU A 61 2.38 -5.38 7.49
CA GLU A 61 2.83 -6.67 6.96
C GLU A 61 4.19 -6.47 6.30
N VAL A 62 5.09 -7.41 6.53
CA VAL A 62 6.39 -7.46 5.87
C VAL A 62 6.57 -8.86 5.32
N GLU A 63 6.75 -8.94 4.00
CA GLU A 63 7.07 -10.16 3.31
C GLU A 63 8.48 -10.11 2.71
N GLY A 64 9.20 -11.22 2.75
CA GLY A 64 10.55 -11.27 2.21
C GLY A 64 11.40 -12.39 2.80
N TRP A 65 12.72 -12.19 2.75
CA TRP A 65 13.72 -13.22 3.03
C TRP A 65 14.52 -12.92 4.28
N LEU A 66 14.65 -13.93 5.14
CA LEU A 66 15.51 -13.89 6.33
C LEU A 66 16.95 -14.33 5.99
N ASP A 67 17.08 -15.23 5.04
CA ASP A 67 18.34 -15.71 4.47
C ASP A 67 18.09 -16.31 3.07
N ASP A 68 19.08 -17.00 2.50
CA ASP A 68 18.98 -17.60 1.15
C ASP A 68 17.92 -18.71 1.02
N GLU A 69 17.39 -19.24 2.12
CA GLU A 69 16.44 -20.36 2.12
C GLU A 69 15.11 -20.06 2.82
N TRP A 70 15.03 -19.06 3.68
CA TRP A 70 13.84 -18.78 4.49
C TRP A 70 13.10 -17.52 4.05
N TYR A 71 11.87 -17.73 3.59
CA TYR A 71 10.89 -16.68 3.36
C TYR A 71 9.96 -16.52 4.57
N ALA A 72 9.57 -15.29 4.87
CA ALA A 72 8.66 -14.94 5.96
C ALA A 72 7.59 -13.95 5.50
N ASP A 73 6.38 -14.12 6.04
CA ASP A 73 5.24 -13.19 6.00
C ASP A 73 4.88 -12.93 7.45
N ILE A 74 5.16 -11.70 7.91
CA ILE A 74 5.05 -11.30 9.31
C ILE A 74 4.18 -10.06 9.42
N GLU A 75 3.15 -10.11 10.28
CA GLU A 75 2.44 -8.90 10.69
C GLU A 75 3.02 -8.39 12.02
N PHE A 76 3.41 -7.11 12.05
CA PHE A 76 3.85 -6.38 13.23
C PHE A 76 2.79 -5.40 13.72
N SER A 77 2.73 -5.21 15.03
CA SER A 77 2.05 -4.07 15.66
C SER A 77 2.86 -2.80 15.46
N LEU A 78 2.28 -1.74 14.88
CA LEU A 78 2.95 -0.45 14.73
C LEU A 78 3.15 0.29 16.05
N ASP A 79 2.40 -0.08 17.09
CA ASP A 79 2.48 0.59 18.40
C ASP A 79 3.73 0.18 19.19
N ASN A 80 4.23 -1.04 19.00
CA ASN A 80 5.30 -1.60 19.83
C ASN A 80 6.23 -2.63 19.14
N GLY A 81 6.00 -2.95 17.87
CA GLY A 81 6.79 -3.91 17.12
C GLY A 81 6.51 -5.38 17.43
N ASP A 82 5.49 -5.69 18.25
CA ASP A 82 5.15 -7.08 18.56
C ASP A 82 4.73 -7.84 17.28
N THR A 83 5.22 -9.07 17.12
CA THR A 83 4.75 -9.98 16.07
C THR A 83 3.33 -10.47 16.39
N LEU A 84 2.39 -10.15 15.51
CA LEU A 84 0.96 -10.50 15.63
C LEU A 84 0.61 -11.76 14.84
N LYS A 85 1.24 -11.95 13.68
CA LYS A 85 1.12 -13.12 12.80
C LYS A 85 2.51 -13.48 12.28
N GLU A 86 2.77 -14.78 12.18
CA GLU A 86 4.02 -15.31 11.63
C GLU A 86 3.77 -16.50 10.72
N GLU A 87 4.19 -16.39 9.47
CA GLU A 87 4.36 -17.48 8.53
C GLU A 87 5.81 -17.57 8.06
N ARG A 88 6.37 -18.78 8.01
CA ARG A 88 7.70 -19.04 7.44
C ARG A 88 7.69 -20.24 6.53
N LYS A 89 8.39 -20.12 5.39
CA LYS A 89 8.46 -21.13 4.34
C LYS A 89 9.90 -21.27 3.88
N ARG A 90 10.41 -22.51 3.81
CA ARG A 90 11.71 -22.78 3.21
C ARG A 90 11.58 -22.91 1.70
N LEU A 91 12.35 -22.14 0.95
CA LEU A 91 12.34 -22.06 -0.51
C LEU A 91 13.75 -22.31 -1.06
N ILE A 92 13.84 -22.92 -2.25
CA ILE A 92 15.12 -23.22 -2.91
C ILE A 92 15.45 -22.23 -4.04
N THR A 93 14.67 -21.15 -4.17
CA THR A 93 14.83 -20.16 -5.25
C THR A 93 15.94 -19.15 -4.97
N GLY A 94 16.46 -19.10 -3.74
CA GLY A 94 17.38 -18.05 -3.29
C GLY A 94 16.65 -16.76 -2.90
N ALA A 95 17.29 -15.97 -2.04
CA ALA A 95 16.78 -14.67 -1.65
C ALA A 95 16.73 -13.69 -2.85
N TRP A 96 15.68 -12.91 -2.91
CA TRP A 96 15.50 -11.83 -3.89
C TRP A 96 14.60 -10.75 -3.29
N GLY A 97 14.58 -9.57 -3.89
CA GLY A 97 13.77 -8.44 -3.45
C GLY A 97 14.63 -7.20 -3.23
N MET A 98 14.07 -6.23 -2.51
CA MET A 98 14.72 -4.98 -2.12
C MET A 98 15.61 -5.21 -0.90
N THR A 99 16.80 -4.62 -0.87
CA THR A 99 17.51 -4.42 0.41
C THR A 99 16.84 -3.31 1.23
N GLU A 100 17.15 -3.18 2.51
CA GLU A 100 16.66 -2.05 3.32
C GLU A 100 17.05 -0.69 2.69
N ASP A 101 18.27 -0.57 2.17
CA ASP A 101 18.74 0.63 1.47
C ASP A 101 17.92 0.91 0.20
N ASP A 102 17.52 -0.12 -0.54
CA ASP A 102 16.65 0.03 -1.71
C ASP A 102 15.27 0.58 -1.31
N VAL A 103 14.66 0.05 -0.24
CA VAL A 103 13.36 0.54 0.28
C VAL A 103 13.47 2.02 0.64
N ARG A 104 14.51 2.39 1.40
CA ARG A 104 14.74 3.79 1.83
C ARG A 104 14.94 4.72 0.63
N GLN A 105 15.70 4.28 -0.37
CA GLN A 105 15.96 5.05 -1.57
C GLN A 105 14.68 5.24 -2.41
N ALA A 106 13.87 4.20 -2.54
CA ALA A 106 12.62 4.22 -3.28
C ALA A 106 11.60 5.17 -2.62
N LEU A 107 11.43 5.10 -1.30
CA LEU A 107 10.51 5.98 -0.55
C LEU A 107 10.98 7.43 -0.48
N ASN A 108 12.28 7.68 -0.45
CA ASN A 108 12.82 9.03 -0.57
C ASN A 108 12.48 9.65 -1.93
N ILE A 109 12.52 8.88 -3.01
CA ILE A 109 12.09 9.34 -4.35
C ILE A 109 10.58 9.59 -4.35
N ALA A 110 9.77 8.68 -3.80
CA ALA A 110 8.33 8.89 -3.69
C ALA A 110 7.96 10.17 -2.93
N SER A 111 8.68 10.44 -1.82
CA SER A 111 8.53 11.67 -1.04
C SER A 111 8.88 12.93 -1.87
N GLN A 112 9.92 12.87 -2.69
CA GLN A 112 10.31 13.97 -3.58
C GLN A 112 9.26 14.24 -4.67
N GLU A 113 8.55 13.20 -5.12
CA GLU A 113 7.41 13.30 -6.04
C GLU A 113 6.10 13.73 -5.35
N GLY A 114 6.14 13.97 -4.03
CA GLY A 114 5.05 14.55 -3.27
C GLY A 114 4.18 13.56 -2.50
N MET A 115 4.63 12.30 -2.36
CA MET A 115 4.00 11.36 -1.44
C MET A 115 4.23 11.82 0.00
N THR A 116 3.16 11.96 0.77
CA THR A 116 3.20 12.34 2.18
C THR A 116 2.74 11.23 3.11
N GLU A 117 1.90 10.33 2.59
CA GLU A 117 1.49 9.12 3.30
C GLU A 117 1.83 7.90 2.43
N PHE A 118 2.41 6.89 3.05
CA PHE A 118 2.79 5.60 2.51
C PHE A 118 1.71 4.56 2.81
N GLU A 119 1.41 3.72 1.82
CA GLU A 119 0.51 2.58 1.95
C GLU A 119 1.29 1.28 1.79
N GLU A 120 1.97 1.13 0.66
CA GLU A 120 2.62 -0.11 0.27
C GLU A 120 3.84 0.16 -0.62
N ILE A 121 4.86 -0.70 -0.48
CA ILE A 121 5.95 -0.83 -1.44
C ILE A 121 6.16 -2.31 -1.71
N GLU A 122 6.09 -2.68 -2.98
CA GLU A 122 6.35 -4.05 -3.42
C GLU A 122 7.38 -4.08 -4.56
N ILE A 123 8.05 -5.22 -4.70
CA ILE A 123 8.94 -5.50 -5.83
C ILE A 123 8.54 -6.82 -6.49
N ASN A 124 8.39 -6.80 -7.81
CA ASN A 124 8.18 -8.03 -8.56
C ASN A 124 9.51 -8.64 -9.02
N LYS A 125 9.47 -9.92 -9.44
CA LYS A 125 10.64 -10.67 -9.90
C LYS A 125 11.38 -10.08 -11.11
N SER A 126 10.79 -9.10 -11.80
CA SER A 126 11.46 -8.36 -12.88
C SER A 126 12.25 -7.14 -12.40
N GLY A 127 12.21 -6.84 -11.10
CA GLY A 127 12.80 -5.66 -10.49
C GLY A 127 12.01 -4.37 -10.74
N SER A 128 10.70 -4.48 -10.98
CA SER A 128 9.80 -3.30 -10.88
C SER A 128 9.45 -3.12 -9.42
N ILE A 129 9.73 -1.93 -8.89
CA ILE A 129 9.30 -1.49 -7.57
C ILE A 129 8.09 -0.60 -7.78
N ASP A 130 6.99 -0.91 -7.12
CA ASP A 130 5.75 -0.15 -7.19
C ASP A 130 5.48 0.39 -5.77
N ILE A 131 5.18 1.69 -5.64
CA ILE A 131 4.99 2.38 -4.36
C ILE A 131 3.64 3.09 -4.40
N GLU A 132 2.78 2.75 -3.46
CA GLU A 132 1.44 3.32 -3.33
C GLU A 132 1.33 4.18 -2.07
N GLY A 133 0.54 5.24 -2.17
CA GLY A 133 0.34 6.18 -1.09
C GLY A 133 -0.52 7.37 -1.48
N ARG A 134 -0.38 8.46 -0.71
CA ARG A 134 -1.18 9.69 -0.89
C ARG A 134 -0.33 10.95 -0.86
N ASP A 135 -0.77 11.95 -1.64
CA ASP A 135 -0.25 13.30 -1.58
C ASP A 135 -0.83 14.11 -0.40
N GLN A 136 -0.35 15.33 -0.21
CA GLN A 136 -0.79 16.24 0.87
C GLN A 136 -2.30 16.58 0.85
N ASN A 137 -3.01 16.32 -0.25
CA ASN A 137 -4.45 16.53 -0.38
C ASN A 137 -5.25 15.23 -0.19
N GLY A 138 -4.58 14.12 0.17
CA GLY A 138 -5.18 12.80 0.32
C GLY A 138 -5.46 12.08 -1.00
N ARG A 139 -4.96 12.60 -2.13
CA ARG A 139 -5.13 11.98 -3.45
C ARG A 139 -4.13 10.86 -3.62
N GLU A 140 -4.56 9.79 -4.30
CA GLU A 140 -3.71 8.65 -4.59
C GLU A 140 -2.50 9.06 -5.45
N LEU A 141 -1.37 8.43 -5.16
CA LEU A 141 -0.12 8.57 -5.89
C LEU A 141 0.56 7.20 -5.94
N ASP A 142 0.59 6.60 -7.13
CA ASP A 142 1.36 5.39 -7.44
C ASP A 142 2.60 5.80 -8.24
N ILE A 143 3.76 5.29 -7.84
CA ILE A 143 5.04 5.49 -8.51
C ILE A 143 5.71 4.15 -8.75
N LYS A 144 5.98 3.86 -10.03
CA LYS A 144 6.73 2.67 -10.45
C LYS A 144 8.14 3.03 -10.86
N MET A 145 9.11 2.22 -10.44
CA MET A 145 10.52 2.43 -10.76
C MET A 145 11.28 1.11 -10.93
N ARG A 146 12.51 1.20 -11.44
CA ARG A 146 13.39 0.03 -11.62
C ARG A 146 14.42 -0.08 -10.51
N GLN A 147 14.51 -1.23 -9.85
CA GLN A 147 15.53 -1.49 -8.84
C GLN A 147 16.94 -1.26 -9.41
N GLY A 148 17.82 -0.70 -8.58
CA GLY A 148 19.22 -0.42 -8.92
C GLY A 148 19.44 0.88 -9.69
N SER A 149 18.56 1.24 -10.63
CA SER A 149 18.62 2.57 -11.28
C SER A 149 17.73 3.61 -10.63
N PHE A 150 16.67 3.16 -9.94
CA PHE A 150 15.56 3.96 -9.44
C PHE A 150 14.97 4.92 -10.47
N GLN A 151 15.09 4.56 -11.76
CA GLN A 151 14.44 5.29 -12.83
C GLN A 151 12.94 5.10 -12.69
N ILE A 152 12.20 6.20 -12.49
CA ILE A 152 10.75 6.21 -12.54
C ILE A 152 10.29 5.84 -13.95
N THR A 153 9.44 4.84 -14.03
CA THR A 153 8.84 4.35 -15.28
C THR A 153 7.39 4.80 -15.44
N GLU A 154 6.69 5.05 -14.34
CA GLU A 154 5.28 5.46 -14.32
C GLU A 154 4.99 6.29 -13.06
N ILE A 155 4.12 7.29 -13.19
CA ILE A 155 3.53 8.03 -12.07
C ILE A 155 2.06 8.22 -12.38
N ASP A 156 1.20 7.69 -11.52
CA ASP A 156 -0.26 7.84 -11.62
C ASP A 156 -0.80 8.67 -10.45
N ARG A 157 -1.77 9.54 -10.75
CA ARG A 157 -2.38 10.49 -9.81
C ARG A 157 -3.86 10.63 -10.09
N ASP A 158 -4.66 10.59 -9.04
CA ASP A 158 -6.10 10.86 -9.06
C ASP A 158 -6.48 12.36 -8.97
#